data_AF-A0A0M1J560-F1
#
_entry.id   AF-A0A0M1J560-F1
#
_cell.length_a   1.000
_cell.length_b   1.000
_cell.length_c   1.000
_cell.angle_alpha   90.00
_cell.angle_beta   90.00
_cell.angle_gamma   90.00
#
_symmetry.space_group_name_H-M   'P 1'
#
loop_
_entity.id
_entity.type
_entity.pdbx_description
1 polymer ?
#
loop_
_entity_poly.entity_id
_entity_poly.type
_entity_poly.pdbx_seq_one_letter_code
_entity_poly.pdbx_strand_id
1 'polypeptide(L)'
;MSNILSYYRQLDDLRRVAGADNEGALRPAFQNLLAAVGEEHELILYTEYPFPSPQGTTLRADGALIDRVRLVHGWWEAKDEKDNLEREIELKISKGYP
;
A
#
# COMPACT_ATOMS: atom_id res chain seq x y z
N MET A 1 -5.31 18.74 -11.70
CA MET A 1 -6.13 17.57 -12.09
C MET A 1 -6.39 16.77 -10.83
N SER A 2 -7.62 16.31 -10.57
CA SER A 2 -7.92 15.54 -9.35
C SER A 2 -7.10 14.24 -9.28
N ASN A 3 -6.54 13.92 -8.12
CA ASN A 3 -5.69 12.73 -7.89
C ASN A 3 -6.41 11.43 -8.29
N ILE A 4 -7.72 11.36 -8.10
CA ILE A 4 -8.53 10.19 -8.46
C ILE A 4 -8.64 9.99 -9.98
N LEU A 5 -8.68 11.07 -10.77
CA LEU A 5 -8.72 10.97 -12.23
C LEU A 5 -7.36 10.55 -12.81
N SER A 6 -6.26 10.90 -12.14
CA SER A 6 -4.94 10.40 -12.50
C SER A 6 -4.81 8.92 -12.16
N TYR A 7 -5.33 8.50 -11.02
CA TYR A 7 -5.36 7.11 -10.59
C TYR A 7 -6.03 6.20 -11.63
N TYR A 8 -7.26 6.48 -12.04
CA TYR A 8 -7.96 5.65 -13.03
C TYR A 8 -7.25 5.61 -14.38
N ARG A 9 -6.67 6.73 -14.83
CA ARG A 9 -5.87 6.76 -16.06
C ARG A 9 -4.64 5.86 -15.98
N GLN A 10 -3.88 5.95 -14.88
CA GLN A 10 -2.73 5.08 -14.66
C GLN A 10 -3.13 3.61 -14.56
N LEU A 11 -4.24 3.31 -13.89
CA LEU A 11 -4.77 1.96 -13.77
C LEU A 11 -5.11 1.36 -15.15
N ASP A 12 -5.79 2.13 -16.00
CA ASP A 12 -6.15 1.70 -17.35
C ASP A 12 -4.92 1.50 -18.24
N ASP A 13 -3.92 2.37 -18.12
CA ASP A 13 -2.66 2.24 -18.85
C ASP A 13 -1.88 0.98 -18.41
N LEU A 14 -1.79 0.73 -17.11
CA LEU A 14 -1.15 -0.47 -16.57
C LEU A 14 -1.86 -1.75 -17.01
N ARG A 15 -3.19 -1.78 -16.97
CA ARG A 15 -3.99 -2.91 -17.48
C ARG A 15 -3.72 -3.21 -18.96
N ARG A 16 -3.64 -2.16 -19.79
CA ARG A 16 -3.37 -2.28 -21.23
C ARG A 16 -1.97 -2.84 -21.52
N VAL A 17 -0.96 -2.46 -20.74
CA VAL A 17 0.43 -2.88 -20.95
C VAL A 17 0.70 -4.27 -20.33
N ALA A 18 0.20 -4.54 -19.14
CA ALA A 18 0.48 -5.77 -18.39
C ALA A 18 -0.33 -6.99 -18.87
N GLY A 19 -1.42 -6.79 -19.61
CA GLY A 19 -2.25 -7.86 -20.17
C GLY A 19 -2.97 -8.74 -19.14
N ALA A 20 -2.89 -8.40 -17.84
CA ALA A 20 -3.54 -9.10 -16.74
C ALA A 20 -3.71 -8.20 -15.52
N ASP A 21 -4.74 -8.47 -14.70
CA ASP A 21 -4.95 -7.90 -13.36
C ASP A 21 -4.01 -8.54 -12.34
N ASN A 22 -2.69 -8.52 -12.60
CA ASN A 22 -1.71 -9.00 -11.64
C ASN A 22 -1.47 -7.92 -10.57
N GLU A 23 -1.62 -8.29 -9.30
CA GLU A 23 -1.48 -7.44 -8.11
C GLU A 23 -0.28 -6.49 -8.19
N GLY A 24 0.89 -7.05 -8.51
CA GLY A 24 2.14 -6.29 -8.59
C GLY A 24 2.16 -5.25 -9.72
N ALA A 25 1.41 -5.48 -10.81
CA ALA A 25 1.36 -4.57 -11.94
C ALA A 25 0.45 -3.36 -11.69
N LEU A 26 -0.58 -3.51 -10.85
CA LEU A 26 -1.56 -2.44 -10.57
C LEU A 26 -1.21 -1.64 -9.31
N ARG A 27 -0.45 -2.23 -8.37
CA ARG A 27 0.04 -1.60 -7.14
C ARG A 27 0.60 -0.18 -7.35
N PRO A 28 1.40 0.14 -8.39
CA PRO A 28 1.95 1.49 -8.57
C PRO A 28 0.90 2.59 -8.75
N ALA A 29 -0.25 2.31 -9.38
CA ALA A 29 -1.29 3.33 -9.57
C ALA A 29 -1.89 3.75 -8.21
N PHE A 30 -2.20 2.78 -7.35
CA PHE A 30 -2.72 3.08 -6.02
C PHE A 30 -1.65 3.71 -5.12
N GLN A 31 -0.40 3.25 -5.21
CA GLN A 31 0.72 3.86 -4.50
C GLN A 31 0.84 5.36 -4.79
N ASN A 32 0.75 5.74 -6.07
CA ASN A 32 0.85 7.14 -6.48
C ASN A 32 -0.33 7.98 -5.97
N LEU A 33 -1.55 7.42 -5.99
CA LEU A 33 -2.71 8.05 -5.39
C LEU A 33 -2.52 8.28 -3.89
N LEU A 34 -2.10 7.23 -3.17
CA LEU A 34 -1.89 7.27 -1.72
C LEU A 34 -0.79 8.27 -1.34
N ALA A 35 0.30 8.33 -2.11
CA ALA A 35 1.37 9.30 -1.92
C ALA A 35 0.87 10.75 -2.10
N ALA A 36 0.11 11.02 -3.16
CA ALA A 36 -0.43 12.35 -3.43
C ALA A 36 -1.42 12.79 -2.33
N VAL A 37 -2.30 11.89 -1.88
CA VAL A 37 -3.21 12.17 -0.76
C VAL A 37 -2.43 12.35 0.56
N GLY A 38 -1.41 11.52 0.81
CA GLY A 38 -0.54 11.68 1.98
C GLY A 38 0.11 13.06 2.03
N GLU A 39 0.63 13.54 0.90
CA GLU A 39 1.26 14.86 0.79
C GLU A 39 0.30 16.01 1.15
N GLU A 40 -0.97 15.92 0.74
CA GLU A 40 -2.02 16.90 1.12
C GLU A 40 -2.24 16.97 2.64
N HIS A 41 -1.87 15.92 3.36
CA HIS A 41 -1.98 15.81 4.82
C HIS A 41 -0.62 15.91 5.55
N GLU A 42 0.42 16.41 4.88
CA GLU A 42 1.78 16.51 5.43
C GLU A 42 2.41 15.15 5.82
N LEU A 43 1.92 14.08 5.22
CA LEU A 43 2.41 12.71 5.38
C LEU A 43 3.29 12.29 4.19
N ILE A 44 4.25 11.41 4.47
CA ILE A 44 5.16 10.82 3.50
C ILE A 44 4.83 9.34 3.40
N LEU A 45 4.58 8.83 2.20
CA LEU A 45 4.46 7.39 1.98
C LEU A 45 5.86 6.76 1.94
N TYR A 46 6.20 5.97 2.95
CA TYR A 46 7.39 5.13 2.95
C TYR A 46 7.01 3.72 2.48
N THR A 47 7.41 3.35 1.26
CA THR A 47 7.21 2.02 0.68
C THR A 47 8.15 0.97 1.29
N GLU A 48 7.70 -0.29 1.39
CA GLU A 48 8.48 -1.42 1.95
C GLU A 48 8.94 -1.15 3.40
N TYR A 49 8.04 -0.55 4.18
CA TYR A 49 8.34 -0.02 5.51
C TYR A 49 8.64 -1.14 6.52
N PRO A 50 9.86 -1.18 7.08
CA PRO A 50 10.25 -2.23 8.02
C PRO A 50 9.74 -1.95 9.44
N PHE A 51 9.33 -3.01 10.14
CA PHE A 51 8.91 -2.91 11.54
C PHE A 51 9.20 -4.22 12.31
N PRO A 52 9.42 -4.15 13.63
CA PRO A 52 9.66 -5.34 14.44
C PRO A 52 8.34 -6.11 14.67
N SER A 53 8.39 -7.43 14.48
CA SER A 53 7.33 -8.34 14.91
C SER A 53 7.42 -8.60 16.42
N PRO A 54 6.32 -9.05 17.06
CA PRO A 54 6.34 -9.53 18.44
C PRO A 54 7.34 -10.66 18.69
N GLN A 55 7.70 -11.43 17.66
CA GLN A 55 8.64 -12.55 17.72
C GLN A 55 10.10 -12.11 17.52
N GLY A 56 10.38 -10.82 17.39
CA GLY A 56 11.73 -10.27 17.24
C GLY A 56 12.31 -10.35 15.83
N THR A 57 11.52 -10.75 14.83
CA THR A 57 11.88 -10.69 13.41
C THR A 57 11.46 -9.36 12.80
N THR A 58 12.12 -8.91 11.73
CA THR A 58 11.68 -7.70 11.00
C THR A 58 10.69 -8.09 9.91
N LEU A 59 9.50 -7.49 9.94
CA LEU A 59 8.48 -7.56 8.90
C LEU A 59 8.53 -6.31 8.03
N ARG A 60 7.85 -6.34 6.89
CA ARG A 60 7.75 -5.23 5.94
C ARG A 60 6.32 -5.11 5.44
N ALA A 61 5.75 -3.92 5.58
CA ALA A 61 4.48 -3.57 4.94
C ALA A 61 4.77 -2.96 3.56
N ASP A 62 3.84 -3.09 2.61
CA ASP A 62 3.97 -2.46 1.28
C ASP A 62 4.16 -0.94 1.38
N GLY A 63 3.52 -0.30 2.37
CA GLY A 63 3.84 1.06 2.74
C GLY A 63 3.31 1.50 4.10
N ALA A 64 3.84 2.62 4.59
CA ALA A 64 3.35 3.33 5.77
C ALA A 64 3.29 4.83 5.48
N LEU A 65 2.20 5.48 5.92
CA LEU A 65 2.11 6.94 5.93
C LEU A 65 2.71 7.46 7.23
N ILE A 66 3.78 8.24 7.10
CA ILE A 66 4.56 8.75 8.23
C ILE A 66 4.64 10.28 8.19
N ASP A 67 4.66 10.92 9.35
CA ASP A 67 4.92 12.36 9.42
C ASP A 67 6.44 12.67 9.55
N ARG A 68 6.76 13.97 9.59
CA ARG A 68 8.15 14.45 9.71
C ARG A 68 8.81 14.13 11.05
N VAL A 69 8.04 13.78 12.08
CA VAL A 69 8.57 13.33 13.39
C VAL A 69 8.61 11.80 13.50
N ARG A 70 8.37 11.09 12.39
CA ARG A 70 8.42 9.63 12.24
C ARG A 70 7.32 8.88 12.98
N LEU A 71 6.19 9.53 13.25
CA LEU A 71 5.00 8.82 13.72
C LEU A 71 4.30 8.17 12.52
N VAL A 72 3.89 6.91 12.69
CA VAL A 72 3.09 6.20 11.69
C VAL A 72 1.62 6.51 11.89
N HIS A 73 0.96 7.01 10.84
CA HIS A 73 -0.46 7.36 10.82
C HIS A 73 -1.33 6.31 10.14
N GLY A 74 -0.74 5.47 9.29
CA GLY A 74 -1.45 4.40 8.60
C GLY A 74 -0.51 3.43 7.92
N TRP A 75 -1.02 2.22 7.72
CA TRP A 75 -0.32 1.13 7.07
C TRP A 75 -1.06 0.75 5.80
N TRP A 76 -0.33 0.37 4.77
CA TRP A 76 -0.88 -0.06 3.50
C TRP A 76 -0.29 -1.40 3.11
N GLU A 77 -1.19 -2.29 2.68
CA GLU A 77 -0.90 -3.59 2.11
C GLU A 77 -1.69 -3.73 0.82
N ALA A 78 -0.99 -3.98 -0.28
CA ALA A 78 -1.61 -4.30 -1.55
C ALA A 78 -2.27 -5.69 -1.46
N LYS A 79 -3.40 -5.80 -2.16
CA LYS A 79 -4.18 -7.02 -2.33
C LYS A 79 -4.86 -7.01 -3.69
N ASP A 80 -5.13 -8.19 -4.23
CA ASP A 80 -5.94 -8.35 -5.44
C ASP A 80 -7.37 -8.83 -5.13
N GLU A 81 -8.24 -8.79 -6.15
CA GLU A 81 -9.66 -9.16 -6.02
C GLU A 81 -9.88 -10.68 -5.84
N LYS A 82 -8.84 -11.50 -6.00
CA LYS A 82 -8.92 -12.97 -5.87
C LYS A 82 -8.60 -13.43 -4.45
N ASP A 83 -8.04 -12.56 -3.62
CA ASP A 83 -7.74 -12.85 -2.23
C ASP A 83 -8.99 -12.95 -1.35
N ASN A 84 -8.99 -13.91 -0.42
CA ASN A 84 -9.94 -13.89 0.69
C ASN A 84 -9.41 -12.92 1.76
N LEU A 85 -9.94 -11.70 1.75
CA LEU A 85 -9.46 -10.61 2.60
C LEU A 85 -9.54 -10.96 4.09
N GLU A 86 -10.62 -11.59 4.54
CA GLU A 86 -10.79 -11.97 5.95
C GLU A 86 -9.66 -12.89 6.41
N ARG A 87 -9.36 -13.94 5.62
CA ARG A 87 -8.29 -14.88 5.90
C ARG A 87 -6.91 -14.20 5.87
N GLU A 88 -6.66 -13.33 4.90
CA GLU A 88 -5.39 -12.60 4.79
C GLU A 88 -5.17 -11.67 5.97
N ILE A 89 -6.20 -10.96 6.43
CA ILE A 89 -6.17 -10.11 7.62
C ILE A 89 -5.84 -10.95 8.86
N GLU A 90 -6.55 -12.06 9.10
CA GLU A 90 -6.29 -12.96 10.23
C GLU A 90 -4.84 -13.48 10.22
N LEU A 91 -4.34 -13.90 9.06
CA LEU A 91 -2.97 -14.38 8.92
C LEU A 91 -1.94 -13.28 9.19
N LYS A 92 -2.15 -12.05 8.70
CA LYS A 92 -1.21 -10.94 8.96
C LYS A 92 -1.22 -10.51 10.42
N ILE A 93 -2.39 -10.42 11.06
CA ILE A 93 -2.48 -10.16 12.51
C ILE A 93 -1.73 -11.24 13.29
N SER A 94 -1.91 -12.52 12.94
CA SER A 94 -1.20 -13.63 13.60
C SER A 94 0.33 -13.55 13.48
N LYS A 95 0.83 -12.96 12.38
CA LYS A 95 2.26 -12.72 12.14
C LYS A 95 2.78 -11.47 12.86
N GLY A 96 1.89 -10.65 13.42
CA GLY A 96 2.25 -9.44 14.15
C GLY A 96 2.27 -8.17 13.31
N TYR A 97 1.55 -8.13 12.19
CA TYR A 97 1.26 -6.87 11.50
C TYR A 97 0.33 -6.01 12.38
N PRO A 98 0.49 -4.68 12.36
CA PRO A 98 -0.30 -3.73 13.15
C PRO A 98 -1.77 -3.65 12.73
#